data_AF-A0A942T3T9-F1
#
_entry.id   AF-A0A942T3T9-F1
#
_cell.length_a   1.000
_cell.length_b   1.000
_cell.length_c   1.000
_cell.angle_alpha   90.00
_cell.angle_beta   90.00
_cell.angle_gamma   90.00
#
_symmetry.space_group_name_H-M   'P 1'
#
loop_
_entity.id
_entity.type
_entity.pdbx_description
1 polymer ?
#
loop_
_entity_poly.entity_id
_entity_poly.type
_entity_poly.pdbx_seq_one_letter_code
_entity_poly.pdbx_strand_id
1 'polypeptide(L)' 'MKSPMAAVIAYEEDGICFRVYNVRHRVKVYARMGKKAVIEHGGTPYEAAEKAKSRLMTKQV' A
#
# COMPACT_ATOMS: atom_id res chain seq x y z
N MET A 1 -12.30 -6.91 -19.05
CA MET A 1 -12.21 -7.19 -17.60
C MET A 1 -10.87 -6.67 -17.07
N LYS A 2 -10.84 -5.83 -16.03
CA LYS A 2 -9.59 -5.60 -15.29
C LYS A 2 -9.28 -6.89 -14.54
N SER A 3 -8.21 -7.59 -14.92
CA SER A 3 -7.76 -8.77 -14.19
C SER A 3 -7.56 -8.38 -12.72
N PRO A 4 -8.09 -9.14 -11.74
CA PRO A 4 -7.81 -8.87 -10.34
C PRO A 4 -6.31 -9.05 -10.16
N MET A 5 -5.60 -7.93 -10.03
CA MET A 5 -4.18 -7.96 -9.76
C MET A 5 -4.02 -8.58 -8.37
N ALA A 6 -3.56 -9.83 -8.32
CA ALA A 6 -3.34 -10.51 -7.06
C ALA A 6 -2.21 -9.81 -6.31
N ALA A 7 -2.38 -9.62 -5.00
CA ALA A 7 -1.30 -9.12 -4.17
C ALA A 7 -0.20 -10.17 -4.11
N VAL A 8 1.04 -9.75 -4.29
CA VAL A 8 2.22 -10.62 -4.12
C VAL A 8 2.52 -10.82 -2.64
N ILE A 9 2.19 -9.83 -1.80
CA ILE A 9 2.36 -9.86 -0.36
C ILE A 9 1.18 -9.14 0.28
N ALA A 10 0.60 -9.74 1.32
CA ALA A 10 -0.39 -9.12 2.19
C ALA A 10 0.05 -9.28 3.64
N TYR A 11 0.03 -8.19 4.41
CA TYR A 11 0.43 -8.18 5.82
C TYR A 11 -0.27 -7.05 6.56
N GLU A 12 -0.19 -7.10 7.88
CA GLU A 12 -0.71 -6.07 8.77
C GLU A 12 0.40 -5.58 9.70
N GLU A 13 0.48 -4.27 9.87
CA GLU A 13 1.43 -3.62 10.79
C GLU A 13 0.77 -2.35 11.36
N ASP A 14 0.85 -2.15 12.68
CA ASP A 14 0.26 -0.98 13.38
C ASP A 14 -1.24 -0.75 13.09
N GLY A 15 -2.01 -1.82 12.88
CA GLY A 15 -3.43 -1.74 12.51
C GLY A 15 -3.68 -1.26 11.07
N ILE A 16 -2.64 -1.27 10.23
CA ILE A 16 -2.68 -0.94 8.81
C ILE A 16 -2.53 -2.23 8.00
N CYS A 17 -3.54 -2.54 7.20
CA CYS A 17 -3.50 -3.64 6.24
C CYS A 17 -2.82 -3.17 4.96
N PHE A 18 -1.72 -3.83 4.59
CA PHE A 18 -0.97 -3.59 3.36
C PHE A 18 -1.20 -4.72 2.35
N ARG A 19 -1.38 -4.34 1.09
CA ARG A 19 -1.36 -5.24 -0.07
C ARG A 19 -0.39 -4.70 -1.11
N VAL A 20 0.67 -5.46 -1.36
CA VAL A 20 1.73 -5.12 -2.30
C VAL A 20 1.46 -5.82 -3.63
N TYR A 21 1.58 -5.10 -4.73
CA TYR A 21 1.42 -5.62 -6.08
C TYR A 21 2.67 -5.26 -6.91
N ASN A 22 3.25 -6.25 -7.59
CA ASN A 22 4.26 -6.00 -8.61
C ASN A 22 3.58 -5.64 -9.92
N VAL A 23 3.79 -4.40 -10.38
CA VAL A 23 3.17 -3.85 -11.59
C VAL A 23 4.27 -3.52 -12.60
N ARG A 24 4.64 -4.51 -13.41
CA ARG A 24 5.73 -4.42 -14.40
C ARG A 24 7.03 -3.88 -13.79
N HIS A 25 7.31 -2.58 -13.96
CA HIS A 25 8.53 -1.90 -13.52
C HIS A 25 8.36 -1.08 -12.24
N ARG A 26 7.23 -1.22 -11.54
CA ARG A 26 6.92 -0.48 -10.32
C ARG A 26 6.22 -1.37 -9.32
N VAL A 27 6.36 -1.01 -8.05
CA VAL A 27 5.56 -1.56 -6.97
C VAL A 27 4.37 -0.63 -6.75
N LYS A 28 3.19 -1.23 -6.57
CA LYS A 28 2.00 -0.56 -6.07
C LYS A 28 1.67 -1.12 -4.69
N VAL A 29 1.43 -0.26 -3.71
CA VAL A 29 0.96 -0.66 -2.38
C VAL A 29 -0.40 -0.03 -2.13
N TYR A 30 -1.37 -0.87 -1.79
CA TYR A 30 -2.61 -0.43 -1.18
C TYR A 30 -2.47 -0.58 0.33
N ALA A 31 -2.69 0.49 1.08
CA ALA A 31 -2.68 0.47 2.54
C ALA A 31 -4.03 0.96 3.07
N ARG A 32 -4.55 0.32 4.13
CA ARG A 32 -5.82 0.67 4.75
C ARG A 32 -5.72 0.66 6.26
N MET A 33 -6.19 1.74 6.87
CA MET A 33 -6.33 1.89 8.33
C MET A 33 -7.77 2.30 8.65
N GLY A 34 -8.58 1.36 9.13
CA GLY A 34 -10.00 1.57 9.38
C GLY A 34 -10.79 1.99 8.13
N LYS A 35 -11.29 3.23 8.11
CA LYS A 35 -12.01 3.85 6.97
C LYS A 35 -11.08 4.59 5.99
N LYS A 36 -9.82 4.85 6.37
CA LYS A 36 -8.84 5.52 5.49
C LYS A 36 -8.12 4.50 4.65
N ALA A 37 -7.91 4.80 3.37
CA ALA A 37 -7.10 3.99 2.47
C ALA A 37 -6.30 4.88 1.53
N VAL A 38 -5.09 4.44 1.20
CA VAL A 38 -4.21 5.13 0.24
C VAL A 38 -3.59 4.12 -0.72
N ILE A 39 -3.15 4.60 -1.87
CA ILE A 39 -2.41 3.83 -2.84
C ILE A 39 -1.13 4.59 -3.15
N GLU A 40 0.01 3.95 -2.93
CA GLU A 40 1.32 4.51 -3.25
C GLU A 40 2.10 3.63 -4.23
N HIS A 41 3.08 4.26 -4.87
CA HIS A 41 4.00 3.58 -5.79
C HIS A 41 5.45 3.79 -5.35
N GLY A 42 6.30 2.83 -5.68
CA GLY A 42 7.73 2.87 -5.37
C GLY A 42 8.55 1.95 -6.27
N GLY A 43 9.87 2.08 -6.16
CA GLY A 43 10.82 1.14 -6.76
C GLY A 43 10.89 -0.18 -5.99
N THR A 44 10.59 -0.15 -4.68
CA THR A 44 10.57 -1.35 -3.82
C THR A 44 9.28 -1.46 -3.00
N PRO A 45 8.92 -2.67 -2.51
CA PRO A 45 7.83 -2.90 -1.57
C PRO A 45 7.89 -1.99 -0.34
N TYR A 46 9.09 -1.91 0.25
CA TYR A 46 9.33 -1.14 1.46
C TYR A 46 9.12 0.36 1.24
N GLU A 47 9.71 0.93 0.19
CA GLU A 47 9.57 2.36 -0.12
C GLU A 47 8.10 2.76 -0.33
N ALA A 48 7.35 1.95 -1.09
CA ALA A 48 5.94 2.22 -1.35
C ALA A 48 5.08 2.06 -0.09
N ALA A 49 5.37 1.07 0.76
CA ALA A 49 4.67 0.85 2.02
C ALA A 49 4.92 1.97 3.03
N GLU A 50 6.16 2.44 3.18
CA GLU A 50 6.51 3.54 4.08
C GLU A 50 5.81 4.85 3.68
N LYS A 51 5.77 5.17 2.38
CA LYS A 51 5.00 6.33 1.88
C LYS A 51 3.52 6.20 2.22
N ALA A 52 2.95 5.00 2.06
CA ALA A 52 1.55 4.74 2.33
C ALA A 52 1.25 4.86 3.85
N LYS A 53 2.11 4.30 4.70
CA LYS A 53 2.05 4.39 6.16
C LYS A 53 2.10 5.85 6.62
N SER A 54 3.09 6.60 6.13
CA SER A 54 3.26 8.03 6.44
C SER A 54 2.00 8.84 6.12
N ARG A 55 1.39 8.64 4.94
CA ARG A 55 0.15 9.34 4.56
C ARG A 55 -1.06 8.95 5.40
N LEU A 56 -1.16 7.69 5.83
CA LEU A 56 -2.26 7.25 6.70
C LEU A 56 -2.12 7.80 8.12
N MET A 57 -0.89 7.89 8.63
CA MET A 57 -0.57 8.35 9.98
C MET A 57 -0.54 9.87 10.11
N THR A 58 -0.32 10.60 9.02
CA THR A 58 -0.40 12.06 9.04
C THR A 58 -1.86 12.48 9.25
N LYS A 59 -2.20 12.94 10.47
CA LYS A 59 -3.44 13.66 10.73
C LYS A 59 -3.40 14.92 9.88
N GLN A 60 -4.36 15.08 8.95
CA GLN A 60 -4.74 16.43 8.54
C GLN A 60 -5.16 17.14 9.83
N VAL A 61 -4.34 18.11 10.24
CA VAL A 61 -4.64 19.06 11.32
C VAL A 61 -5.75 19.98 10.84
#